data_AF-A0A7G6X715-F1
#
_entry.id   AF-A0A7G6X715-F1
#
_cell.length_a   1.000
_cell.length_b   1.000
_cell.length_c   1.000
_cell.angle_alpha   90.00
_cell.angle_beta   90.00
_cell.angle_gamma   90.00
#
_symmetry.space_group_name_H-M   'P 1'
#
loop_
_entity.id
_entity.type
_entity.pdbx_description
1 polymer ?
#
loop_
_entity_poly.entity_id
_entity_poly.type
_entity_poly.pdbx_seq_one_letter_code
_entity_poly.pdbx_strand_id
1 'polypeptide(L)'
;MSADQNVDRLVRTVARLWPGHDVALLRNRRRDRAARELIFVPSMASPRLLVPAGRPAAAASGLRRFSRALSSKERAVRLVGSLALRAGAEGLLADRIRMTPRPGGETSIEQHLSEVLGTEVVVGLGVGSLRANQKPILQAFDRSGRCIAYVKVGDSELTAGLVQQEGAALAELAKQDWRLLELPALLHLGNWQGLELLVISALDTAVRPAGGPLLQPPLAALDELYDRFDEGSAGLGQSAYWQELIDIADQVDDARLRTAYKEALDRVGQSHGDDQVRLTAWHGDFAPWNLGMRRGRLQLWDWERFATGVPAGLDRIHYVLHTSTRAAGFSAEVIDTALASPFMHHPACPPPAQELLGVLYLASITARYLVGSQGDQGEVIRPTTETVLEALTTHSRRLSAPTPKGATR
;
A
#
# COMPACT_ATOMS: atom_id res chain seq x y z
N MET A 1 16.84 0.32 -14.06
CA MET A 1 16.49 1.40 -15.03
C MET A 1 17.39 2.60 -14.79
N SER A 2 17.86 3.26 -15.84
CA SER A 2 18.58 4.54 -15.73
C SER A 2 17.64 5.68 -15.33
N ALA A 3 18.18 6.80 -14.86
CA ALA A 3 17.39 8.00 -14.52
C ALA A 3 16.56 8.49 -15.73
N ASP A 4 17.12 8.42 -16.94
CA ASP A 4 16.44 8.82 -18.18
C ASP A 4 15.22 7.93 -18.49
N GLN A 5 15.35 6.61 -18.30
CA GLN A 5 14.21 5.68 -18.51
C GLN A 5 13.04 5.98 -17.56
N ASN A 6 13.30 6.45 -16.34
CA ASN A 6 12.26 6.84 -15.40
C ASN A 6 11.57 8.14 -15.83
N VAL A 7 12.34 9.12 -16.32
CA VAL A 7 11.79 10.39 -16.84
C VAL A 7 10.92 10.13 -18.07
N ASP A 8 11.36 9.31 -19.01
CA ASP A 8 10.58 8.96 -20.21
C ASP A 8 9.28 8.26 -19.87
N ARG A 9 9.28 7.40 -18.84
CA ARG A 9 8.05 6.80 -18.32
C ARG A 9 7.11 7.86 -17.73
N LEU A 10 7.62 8.81 -16.96
CA LEU A 10 6.80 9.90 -16.40
C LEU A 10 6.20 10.78 -17.50
N VAL A 11 6.98 11.13 -18.53
CA VAL A 11 6.48 11.90 -19.69
C VAL A 11 5.38 11.14 -20.42
N ARG A 12 5.54 9.84 -20.67
CA ARG A 12 4.49 8.99 -21.27
C ARG A 12 3.23 8.91 -20.39
N THR A 13 3.41 8.81 -19.08
CA THR A 13 2.29 8.81 -18.11
C THR A 13 1.52 10.12 -18.19
N VAL A 14 2.22 11.27 -18.22
CA VAL A 14 1.59 12.59 -18.38
C VAL A 14 0.90 12.70 -19.74
N ALA A 15 1.49 12.23 -20.84
CA ALA A 15 0.84 12.23 -22.15
C ALA A 15 -0.50 11.46 -22.15
N ARG A 16 -0.55 10.31 -21.48
CA ARG A 16 -1.78 9.52 -21.36
C ARG A 16 -2.87 10.20 -20.51
N LEU A 17 -2.48 10.97 -19.50
CA LEU A 17 -3.39 11.71 -18.62
C LEU A 17 -3.88 13.05 -19.22
N TRP A 18 -3.20 13.57 -20.25
CA TRP A 18 -3.61 14.76 -20.99
C TRP A 18 -3.69 14.46 -22.50
N PRO A 19 -4.61 13.59 -22.95
CA PRO A 19 -4.68 13.13 -24.34
C PRO A 19 -4.87 14.28 -25.35
N GLY A 20 -5.54 15.37 -24.97
CA GLY A 20 -5.69 16.57 -25.79
C GLY A 20 -4.49 17.53 -25.83
N HIS A 21 -3.33 17.17 -25.28
CA HIS A 21 -2.18 18.08 -25.15
C HIS A 21 -0.91 17.53 -25.81
N ASP A 22 -0.08 18.44 -26.33
CA ASP A 22 1.31 18.14 -26.65
C ASP A 22 2.14 18.19 -25.37
N VAL A 23 2.77 17.08 -25.03
CA VAL A 23 3.56 16.91 -23.80
C VAL A 23 5.04 16.92 -24.13
N ALA A 24 5.77 17.87 -23.56
CA ALA A 24 7.21 18.05 -23.80
C ALA A 24 7.99 18.19 -22.49
N LEU A 25 9.14 17.52 -22.41
CA LEU A 25 10.13 17.75 -21.36
C LEU A 25 10.89 19.04 -21.67
N LEU A 26 10.94 19.95 -20.69
CA LEU A 26 11.68 21.19 -20.76
C LEU A 26 12.81 21.16 -19.73
N ARG A 27 14.03 21.41 -20.20
CA ARG A 27 15.24 21.53 -19.37
C ARG A 27 15.68 22.99 -19.33
N ASN A 28 15.97 23.51 -18.13
CA ASN A 28 16.52 24.86 -17.93
C ASN A 28 15.74 26.01 -18.60
N ARG A 29 14.41 25.91 -18.71
CA ARG A 29 13.58 26.96 -19.34
C ARG A 29 12.75 27.71 -18.30
N ARG A 30 12.61 29.02 -18.51
CA ARG A 30 11.70 29.86 -17.72
C ARG A 30 10.26 29.37 -17.93
N ARG A 31 9.48 29.40 -16.85
CA ARG A 31 8.06 29.07 -16.85
C ARG A 31 7.32 29.90 -17.91
N ASP A 32 6.47 29.23 -18.67
CA ASP A 32 5.45 29.89 -19.48
C ASP A 32 4.17 30.02 -18.65
N ARG A 33 3.65 31.24 -18.52
CA ARG A 33 2.44 31.50 -17.71
C ARG A 33 1.16 31.05 -18.41
N ALA A 34 1.19 30.90 -19.74
CA ALA A 34 0.05 30.45 -20.53
C ALA A 34 -0.05 28.91 -20.62
N ALA A 35 1.04 28.20 -20.36
CA ALA A 35 1.09 26.74 -20.45
C ALA A 35 0.85 26.06 -19.10
N ARG A 36 0.29 24.85 -19.12
CA ARG A 36 0.24 23.98 -17.95
C ARG A 36 1.59 23.28 -17.80
N GLU A 37 2.16 23.29 -16.61
CA GLU A 37 3.46 22.69 -16.35
C GLU A 37 3.47 21.91 -15.04
N LEU A 38 4.19 20.80 -15.01
CA LEU A 38 4.52 20.01 -13.83
C LEU A 38 6.02 20.10 -13.54
N ILE A 39 6.38 20.37 -12.30
CA ILE A 39 7.77 20.57 -11.85
C ILE A 39 8.27 19.32 -11.14
N PHE A 40 9.48 18.85 -11.46
CA PHE A 40 10.12 17.75 -10.74
C PHE A 40 10.58 18.17 -9.35
N VAL A 41 10.21 17.38 -8.33
CA VAL A 41 10.60 17.61 -6.94
C VAL A 41 11.26 16.34 -6.37
N PRO A 42 12.45 16.45 -5.73
CA PRO A 42 13.27 17.66 -5.64
C PRO A 42 13.97 18.04 -6.96
N SER A 43 14.18 17.07 -7.86
CA SER A 43 14.84 17.29 -9.15
C SER A 43 14.48 16.19 -10.16
N MET A 44 14.74 16.41 -11.44
CA MET A 44 14.53 15.42 -12.51
C MET A 44 15.43 14.18 -12.36
N ALA A 45 16.63 14.33 -11.80
CA ALA A 45 17.57 13.23 -11.59
C ALA A 45 17.14 12.25 -10.49
N SER A 46 16.27 12.68 -9.57
CA SER A 46 15.77 11.84 -8.47
C SER A 46 14.35 12.24 -8.09
N PRO A 47 13.39 12.09 -9.02
CA PRO A 47 12.06 12.62 -8.83
C PRO A 47 11.30 11.79 -7.80
N ARG A 48 10.55 12.48 -6.95
CA ARG A 48 9.64 11.91 -5.94
C ARG A 48 8.21 12.37 -6.16
N LEU A 49 8.04 13.57 -6.73
CA LEU A 49 6.75 14.17 -7.01
C LEU A 49 6.88 15.09 -8.23
N LEU A 50 5.83 15.15 -9.02
CA LEU A 50 5.56 16.20 -9.99
C LEU A 50 4.49 17.13 -9.41
N VAL A 51 4.78 18.42 -9.27
CA VAL A 51 3.85 19.40 -8.69
C VAL A 51 3.40 20.43 -9.73
N PRO A 52 2.15 20.95 -9.64
CA PRO A 52 1.65 21.94 -10.58
C PRO A 52 2.40 23.27 -10.44
N ALA A 53 3.00 23.73 -11.54
CA ALA A 53 3.70 25.00 -11.60
C ALA A 53 2.75 26.18 -11.42
N GLY A 54 3.20 27.22 -10.73
CA GLY A 54 2.42 28.43 -10.50
C GLY A 54 1.28 28.29 -9.53
N ARG A 55 1.22 27.15 -8.84
CA ARG A 55 0.26 26.88 -7.79
C ARG A 55 1.06 26.58 -6.51
N PRO A 56 1.77 27.58 -5.93
CA PRO A 56 2.68 27.36 -4.80
C PRO A 56 1.97 26.73 -3.59
N ALA A 57 0.68 27.02 -3.43
CA ALA A 57 -0.17 26.38 -2.43
C ALA A 57 -0.34 24.87 -2.65
N ALA A 58 -0.70 24.46 -3.87
CA ALA A 58 -0.85 23.05 -4.24
C ALA A 58 0.50 22.32 -4.22
N ALA A 59 1.55 22.94 -4.76
CA ALA A 59 2.90 22.40 -4.75
C ALA A 59 3.41 22.15 -3.32
N ALA A 60 3.18 23.10 -2.41
CA ALA A 60 3.51 22.93 -0.99
C ALA A 60 2.71 21.80 -0.33
N SER A 61 1.40 21.72 -0.60
CA SER A 61 0.53 20.67 -0.05
C SER A 61 0.92 19.27 -0.54
N GLY A 62 1.42 19.14 -1.77
CA GLY A 62 1.87 17.85 -2.31
C GLY A 62 2.97 17.19 -1.48
N LEU A 63 3.83 17.99 -0.83
CA LEU A 63 4.89 17.52 0.06
C LEU A 63 4.41 17.15 1.48
N ARG A 64 3.18 17.49 1.85
CA ARG A 64 2.66 17.37 3.23
C ARG A 64 1.90 16.06 3.52
N ARG A 65 2.20 14.99 2.79
CA ARG A 65 1.77 13.63 3.18
C ARG A 65 2.74 13.08 4.21
N PHE A 66 2.31 12.86 5.44
CA PHE A 66 3.13 12.30 6.51
C PHE A 66 2.61 10.93 6.93
N SER A 67 3.49 9.93 7.00
CA SER A 67 3.17 8.60 7.54
C SER A 67 3.92 8.35 8.85
N ARG A 68 3.48 7.38 9.66
CA ARG A 68 4.14 7.01 10.93
C ARG A 68 5.59 6.57 10.72
N ALA A 69 5.90 5.94 9.59
CA ALA A 69 7.25 5.49 9.25
C ALA A 69 8.28 6.59 8.94
N LEU A 70 7.88 7.85 8.73
CA LEU A 70 8.84 8.92 8.42
C LEU A 70 9.70 9.28 9.62
N SER A 71 11.02 9.32 9.41
CA SER A 71 11.99 9.82 10.39
C SER A 71 11.81 11.32 10.65
N SER A 72 12.29 11.80 11.80
CA SER A 72 12.27 13.24 12.13
C SER A 72 12.99 14.10 11.07
N LYS A 73 14.07 13.58 10.49
CA LYS A 73 14.82 14.24 9.42
C LYS A 73 13.98 14.37 8.13
N GLU A 74 13.35 13.29 7.68
CA GLU A 74 12.50 13.33 6.48
C GLU A 74 11.29 14.24 6.64
N ARG A 75 10.69 14.28 7.83
CA ARG A 75 9.60 15.22 8.16
C ARG A 75 10.07 16.66 8.08
N ALA A 76 11.23 16.98 8.65
CA ALA A 76 11.81 18.32 8.59
C ALA A 76 12.11 18.74 7.14
N VAL A 77 12.70 17.84 6.34
CA VAL A 77 12.96 18.08 4.92
C VAL A 77 11.66 18.37 4.15
N ARG A 78 10.61 17.57 4.35
CA ARG A 78 9.30 17.80 3.73
C ARG A 78 8.67 19.11 4.17
N LEU A 79 8.78 19.47 5.45
CA LEU A 79 8.26 20.72 5.99
C LEU A 79 8.98 21.93 5.36
N VAL A 80 10.31 21.94 5.38
CA VAL A 80 11.13 23.01 4.78
C VAL A 80 10.87 23.11 3.28
N GLY A 81 10.87 21.98 2.57
CA GLY A 81 10.52 21.95 1.14
C GLY A 81 9.12 22.51 0.87
N SER A 82 8.13 22.18 1.71
CA SER A 82 6.78 22.72 1.58
C SER A 82 6.73 24.24 1.78
N LEU A 83 7.51 24.78 2.73
CA LEU A 83 7.60 26.21 2.98
C LEU A 83 8.28 26.92 1.81
N ALA A 84 9.36 26.35 1.26
CA ALA A 84 10.06 26.88 0.10
C ALA A 84 9.13 26.93 -1.14
N LEU A 85 8.40 25.86 -1.43
CA LEU A 85 7.41 25.84 -2.52
C LEU A 85 6.28 26.85 -2.27
N ARG A 86 5.81 26.98 -1.02
CA ARG A 86 4.77 27.96 -0.66
C ARG A 86 5.24 29.41 -0.88
N ALA A 87 6.53 29.67 -0.67
CA ALA A 87 7.17 30.97 -0.90
C ALA A 87 7.49 31.24 -2.38
N GLY A 88 7.17 30.31 -3.30
CA GLY A 88 7.42 30.49 -4.74
C GLY A 88 8.85 30.14 -5.19
N ALA A 89 9.63 29.46 -4.35
CA ALA A 89 10.98 28.99 -4.72
C ALA A 89 10.98 27.90 -5.81
N GLU A 90 9.81 27.51 -6.32
CA GLU A 90 9.66 26.62 -7.48
C GLU A 90 10.36 27.16 -8.74
N GLY A 91 10.62 28.47 -8.83
CA GLY A 91 11.37 29.09 -9.93
C GLY A 91 12.85 28.67 -9.99
N LEU A 92 13.39 28.14 -8.89
CA LEU A 92 14.73 27.54 -8.84
C LEU A 92 14.77 26.13 -9.44
N LEU A 93 13.59 25.49 -9.57
CA LEU A 93 13.43 24.19 -10.19
C LEU A 93 13.12 24.38 -11.67
N ALA A 94 14.11 24.08 -12.50
CA ALA A 94 14.09 24.44 -13.91
C ALA A 94 13.57 23.32 -14.83
N ASP A 95 13.61 22.07 -14.39
CA ASP A 95 13.14 20.93 -15.18
C ASP A 95 11.65 20.72 -15.00
N ARG A 96 10.93 20.61 -16.12
CA ARG A 96 9.46 20.61 -16.14
C ARG A 96 8.92 19.74 -17.26
N ILE A 97 7.70 19.24 -17.08
CA ILE A 97 6.89 18.69 -18.16
C ILE A 97 5.84 19.73 -18.50
N ARG A 98 5.84 20.23 -19.75
CA ARG A 98 4.84 21.17 -20.25
C ARG A 98 3.77 20.42 -21.02
N MET A 99 2.52 20.75 -20.76
CA MET A 99 1.36 20.30 -21.53
C MET A 99 0.74 21.50 -22.25
N THR A 100 0.77 21.48 -23.57
CA THR A 100 0.21 22.53 -24.42
C THR A 100 -1.10 22.04 -25.04
N PRO A 101 -2.24 22.71 -24.83
CA PRO A 101 -3.51 22.25 -25.41
C PRO A 101 -3.47 22.22 -26.94
N ARG A 102 -4.02 21.17 -27.54
CA ARG A 102 -4.26 21.10 -28.99
C ARG A 102 -5.65 21.64 -29.32
N PRO A 103 -5.84 22.34 -30.46
CA PRO A 103 -7.16 22.76 -30.91
C PRO A 103 -8.09 21.55 -31.06
N GLY A 104 -9.30 21.62 -30.49
CA GLY A 104 -10.26 20.50 -30.50
C GLY A 104 -9.82 19.28 -29.68
N GLY A 105 -8.83 19.43 -28.78
CA GLY A 105 -8.31 18.35 -27.97
C GLY A 105 -9.34 17.77 -27.00
N GLU A 106 -9.20 16.48 -26.72
CA GLU A 106 -10.02 15.75 -25.74
C GLU A 106 -9.89 16.32 -24.33
N THR A 107 -10.93 16.06 -23.52
CA THR A 107 -10.96 16.40 -22.09
C THR A 107 -9.73 15.84 -21.39
N SER A 108 -9.06 16.68 -20.60
CA SER A 108 -7.92 16.31 -19.76
C SER A 108 -8.34 15.68 -18.43
N ILE A 109 -7.42 14.99 -17.76
CA ILE A 109 -7.69 14.41 -16.43
C ILE A 109 -8.14 15.46 -15.41
N GLU A 110 -7.60 16.69 -15.46
CA GLU A 110 -7.99 17.76 -14.54
C GLU A 110 -9.44 18.20 -14.74
N GLN A 111 -9.91 18.23 -16.00
CA GLN A 111 -11.30 18.57 -16.30
C GLN A 111 -12.25 17.47 -15.85
N HIS A 112 -11.93 16.21 -16.17
CA HIS A 112 -12.73 15.07 -15.72
C HIS A 112 -12.79 14.98 -14.19
N LEU A 113 -11.66 15.11 -13.50
CA LEU A 113 -11.64 15.12 -12.04
C LEU A 113 -12.37 16.33 -11.44
N SER A 114 -12.39 17.47 -12.14
CA SER A 114 -13.15 18.64 -11.69
C SER A 114 -14.66 18.38 -11.73
N GLU A 115 -15.14 17.67 -12.76
CA GLU A 115 -16.53 17.22 -12.88
C GLU A 115 -16.87 16.21 -11.77
N VAL A 116 -16.04 15.18 -11.59
CA VAL A 116 -16.22 14.15 -10.57
C VAL A 116 -16.23 14.73 -9.15
N LEU A 117 -15.35 15.68 -8.85
CA LEU A 117 -15.22 16.28 -7.52
C LEU A 117 -16.15 17.50 -7.32
N GLY A 118 -16.86 17.94 -8.35
CA GLY A 118 -17.75 19.11 -8.31
C GLY A 118 -17.04 20.45 -8.05
N THR A 119 -15.72 20.51 -8.24
CA THR A 119 -14.91 21.73 -8.07
C THR A 119 -13.72 21.70 -9.01
N GLU A 120 -13.29 22.87 -9.50
CA GLU A 120 -12.06 22.96 -10.28
C GLU A 120 -10.86 22.47 -9.46
N VAL A 121 -10.10 21.54 -10.04
CA VAL A 121 -8.86 21.00 -9.46
C VAL A 121 -7.67 21.14 -10.39
N VAL A 122 -6.50 21.20 -9.78
CA VAL A 122 -5.21 20.94 -10.46
C VAL A 122 -4.59 19.69 -9.86
N VAL A 123 -3.78 18.98 -10.64
CA VAL A 123 -3.18 17.71 -10.16
C VAL A 123 -1.66 17.77 -10.03
N GLY A 124 -1.15 17.01 -9.08
CA GLY A 124 0.25 16.56 -9.02
C GLY A 124 0.33 15.05 -9.23
N LEU A 125 1.50 14.53 -9.61
CA LEU A 125 1.74 13.10 -9.84
C LEU A 125 2.84 12.59 -8.90
N GLY A 126 2.50 11.60 -8.07
CA GLY A 126 3.45 10.89 -7.22
C GLY A 126 4.37 9.98 -8.03
N VAL A 127 5.67 9.99 -7.71
CA VAL A 127 6.66 9.10 -8.31
C VAL A 127 6.99 7.99 -7.31
N GLY A 128 6.35 6.84 -7.48
CA GLY A 128 6.61 5.64 -6.68
C GLY A 128 7.92 4.94 -7.05
N SER A 129 8.39 4.03 -6.17
CA SER A 129 9.44 3.09 -6.54
C SER A 129 8.94 2.09 -7.58
N LEU A 130 9.85 1.61 -8.43
CA LEU A 130 9.54 0.64 -9.48
C LEU A 130 9.04 -0.67 -8.87
N ARG A 131 7.84 -1.09 -9.25
CA ARG A 131 7.20 -2.35 -8.88
C ARG A 131 6.33 -2.83 -10.04
N ALA A 132 6.13 -4.14 -10.18
CA ALA A 132 5.27 -4.74 -11.20
C ALA A 132 3.84 -4.15 -11.16
N ASN A 133 3.32 -3.92 -9.96
CA ASN A 133 2.00 -3.34 -9.72
C ASN A 133 1.99 -1.80 -9.60
N GLN A 134 3.02 -1.11 -10.12
CA GLN A 134 3.12 0.33 -9.95
C GLN A 134 2.08 1.08 -10.80
N LYS A 135 1.03 1.55 -10.13
CA LYS A 135 0.01 2.47 -10.65
C LYS A 135 0.41 3.94 -10.48
N PRO A 136 0.12 4.83 -11.45
CA PRO A 136 0.19 6.27 -11.24
C PRO A 136 -0.74 6.70 -10.10
N ILE A 137 -0.27 7.60 -9.25
CA ILE A 137 -1.06 8.18 -8.15
C ILE A 137 -1.07 9.70 -8.28
N LEU A 138 -2.25 10.27 -8.48
CA LEU A 138 -2.44 11.72 -8.54
C LEU A 138 -2.85 12.27 -7.18
N GLN A 139 -2.49 13.52 -6.95
CA GLN A 139 -3.03 14.37 -5.89
C GLN A 139 -3.88 15.44 -6.55
N ALA A 140 -5.15 15.55 -6.18
CA ALA A 140 -6.04 16.60 -6.66
C ALA A 140 -6.12 17.73 -5.63
N PHE A 141 -5.83 18.95 -6.08
CA PHE A 141 -5.83 20.15 -5.25
C PHE A 141 -6.91 21.13 -5.67
N ASP A 142 -7.67 21.64 -4.71
CA ASP A 142 -8.66 22.69 -4.94
C ASP A 142 -8.01 24.05 -5.26
N ARG A 143 -8.83 25.06 -5.57
CA ARG A 143 -8.36 26.43 -5.87
C ARG A 143 -7.51 27.07 -4.75
N SER A 144 -7.70 26.64 -3.49
CA SER A 144 -6.89 27.11 -2.34
C SER A 144 -5.53 26.40 -2.24
N GLY A 145 -5.32 25.36 -3.04
CA GLY A 145 -4.16 24.47 -3.02
C GLY A 145 -4.22 23.41 -1.93
N ARG A 146 -5.39 23.14 -1.35
CA ARG A 146 -5.58 22.04 -0.41
C ARG A 146 -5.76 20.74 -1.20
N CYS A 147 -5.05 19.68 -0.79
CA CYS A 147 -5.25 18.34 -1.33
C CYS A 147 -6.60 17.82 -0.86
N ILE A 148 -7.53 17.56 -1.77
CA ILE A 148 -8.89 17.09 -1.45
C ILE A 148 -9.12 15.63 -1.82
N ALA A 149 -8.33 15.09 -2.78
CA ALA A 149 -8.43 13.71 -3.18
C ALA A 149 -7.08 13.14 -3.65
N TYR A 150 -6.97 11.81 -3.55
CA TYR A 150 -5.96 11.02 -4.25
C TYR A 150 -6.65 10.21 -5.35
N VAL A 151 -5.97 10.06 -6.49
CA VAL A 151 -6.47 9.27 -7.62
C VAL A 151 -5.48 8.16 -7.91
N LYS A 152 -5.93 6.90 -7.80
CA LYS A 152 -5.15 5.73 -8.22
C LYS A 152 -5.61 5.36 -9.64
N VAL A 153 -4.65 5.24 -10.56
CA VAL A 153 -4.91 5.04 -11.99
C VAL A 153 -4.53 3.63 -12.39
N GLY A 154 -5.53 2.82 -12.76
CA GLY A 154 -5.37 1.52 -13.39
C GLY A 154 -5.13 1.71 -14.88
N ASP A 155 -3.90 1.53 -15.31
CA ASP A 155 -3.42 1.78 -16.67
C ASP A 155 -3.11 0.49 -17.46
N SER A 156 -3.24 -0.67 -16.81
CA SER A 156 -3.16 -2.02 -17.36
C SER A 156 -4.27 -2.89 -16.74
N GLU A 157 -4.50 -4.09 -17.27
CA GLU A 157 -5.47 -5.04 -16.71
C GLU A 157 -5.17 -5.37 -15.23
N LEU A 158 -3.89 -5.62 -14.92
CA LEU A 158 -3.44 -5.87 -13.55
C LEU A 158 -3.72 -4.68 -12.62
N THR A 159 -3.34 -3.46 -13.03
CA THR A 159 -3.52 -2.28 -12.16
C THR A 159 -4.98 -1.83 -12.08
N ALA A 160 -5.79 -2.08 -13.12
CA ALA A 160 -7.24 -1.89 -13.10
C ALA A 160 -7.91 -2.84 -12.10
N GLY A 161 -7.56 -4.13 -12.10
CA GLY A 161 -8.06 -5.09 -11.11
C GLY A 161 -7.76 -4.67 -9.67
N LEU A 162 -6.53 -4.21 -9.40
CA LEU A 162 -6.14 -3.71 -8.06
C LEU A 162 -6.92 -2.44 -7.65
N VAL A 163 -7.19 -1.55 -8.60
CA VAL A 163 -7.97 -0.32 -8.38
C VAL A 163 -9.43 -0.66 -8.06
N GLN A 164 -10.02 -1.62 -8.78
CA GLN A 164 -11.39 -2.08 -8.54
C GLN A 164 -11.53 -2.80 -7.19
N GLN A 165 -10.58 -3.69 -6.86
CA GLN A 165 -10.55 -4.38 -5.57
C GLN A 165 -10.48 -3.39 -4.40
N GLU A 166 -9.60 -2.39 -4.48
CA GLU A 166 -9.52 -1.37 -3.43
C GLU A 166 -10.79 -0.51 -3.34
N GLY A 167 -11.42 -0.18 -4.49
CA GLY A 167 -12.71 0.50 -4.51
C GLY A 167 -13.81 -0.31 -3.83
N ALA A 168 -13.89 -1.61 -4.11
CA ALA A 168 -14.84 -2.53 -3.46
C ALA A 168 -14.59 -2.64 -1.95
N ALA A 169 -13.33 -2.73 -1.53
CA ALA A 169 -12.95 -2.74 -0.12
C ALA A 169 -13.40 -1.46 0.59
N LEU A 170 -13.13 -0.29 0.01
CA LEU A 170 -13.56 0.99 0.60
C LEU A 170 -15.09 1.14 0.63
N ALA A 171 -15.80 0.61 -0.36
CA ALA A 171 -17.25 0.58 -0.36
C ALA A 171 -17.81 -0.30 0.78
N GLU A 172 -17.19 -1.45 1.05
CA GLU A 172 -17.55 -2.31 2.17
C GLU A 172 -17.26 -1.66 3.52
N LEU A 173 -16.07 -1.10 3.67
CA LEU A 173 -15.64 -0.41 4.90
C LEU A 173 -16.49 0.83 5.20
N ALA A 174 -17.05 1.49 4.19
CA ALA A 174 -17.93 2.65 4.34
C ALA A 174 -19.30 2.30 4.94
N LYS A 175 -19.68 1.01 4.99
CA LYS A 175 -20.93 0.55 5.62
C LYS A 175 -20.84 0.53 7.16
N GLN A 176 -19.64 0.70 7.71
CA GLN A 176 -19.37 0.61 9.13
C GLN A 176 -19.14 2.00 9.74
N ASP A 177 -19.52 2.15 11.01
CA ASP A 177 -19.20 3.33 11.82
C ASP A 177 -17.91 3.11 12.61
N TRP A 178 -16.94 4.01 12.39
CA TRP A 178 -15.60 3.97 12.96
C TRP A 178 -15.41 5.02 14.07
N ARG A 179 -15.05 4.55 15.26
CA ARG A 179 -14.72 5.38 16.43
C ARG A 179 -13.22 5.72 16.46
N LEU A 180 -12.36 4.73 16.26
CA LEU A 180 -10.90 4.86 16.36
C LEU A 180 -10.24 4.96 14.99
N LEU A 181 -10.87 4.43 13.94
CA LEU A 181 -10.36 4.50 12.56
C LEU A 181 -10.90 5.73 11.80
N GLU A 182 -10.07 6.26 10.90
CA GLU A 182 -10.44 7.26 9.90
C GLU A 182 -9.92 6.80 8.54
N LEU A 183 -10.84 6.46 7.64
CA LEU A 183 -10.55 5.84 6.35
C LEU A 183 -10.79 6.83 5.20
N PRO A 184 -10.10 6.71 4.05
CA PRO A 184 -10.43 7.47 2.87
C PRO A 184 -11.85 7.12 2.40
N ALA A 185 -12.69 8.12 2.19
CA ALA A 185 -13.99 7.93 1.55
C ALA A 185 -13.79 7.61 0.07
N LEU A 186 -14.53 6.61 -0.44
CA LEU A 186 -14.68 6.36 -1.87
C LEU A 186 -15.49 7.50 -2.49
N LEU A 187 -14.85 8.33 -3.32
CA LEU A 187 -15.51 9.46 -4.01
C LEU A 187 -15.98 9.07 -5.41
N HIS A 188 -15.19 8.24 -6.10
CA HIS A 188 -15.53 7.74 -7.42
C HIS A 188 -14.73 6.47 -7.74
N LEU A 189 -15.39 5.52 -8.41
CA LEU A 189 -14.76 4.40 -9.11
C LEU A 189 -15.38 4.34 -10.51
N GLY A 190 -14.55 4.41 -11.54
CA GLY A 190 -15.07 4.39 -12.91
C GLY A 190 -13.98 4.46 -13.98
N ASN A 191 -14.41 4.23 -15.23
CA ASN A 191 -13.52 4.27 -16.38
C ASN A 191 -13.49 5.66 -17.02
N TRP A 192 -12.30 6.11 -17.39
CA TRP A 192 -12.09 7.32 -18.16
C TRP A 192 -11.00 7.08 -19.21
N GLN A 193 -11.35 7.17 -20.50
CA GLN A 193 -10.40 7.02 -21.61
C GLN A 193 -9.57 5.72 -21.53
N GLY A 194 -10.20 4.61 -21.14
CA GLY A 194 -9.52 3.33 -20.97
C GLY A 194 -8.58 3.26 -19.76
N LEU A 195 -8.71 4.20 -18.82
CA LEU A 195 -8.08 4.16 -17.50
C LEU A 195 -9.13 3.89 -16.44
N GLU A 196 -8.85 2.94 -15.55
CA GLU A 196 -9.67 2.74 -14.37
C GLU A 196 -9.25 3.73 -13.28
N LEU A 197 -10.18 4.53 -12.77
CA LEU A 197 -9.90 5.57 -11.79
C LEU A 197 -10.56 5.26 -10.46
N LEU A 198 -9.76 5.14 -9.40
CA LEU A 198 -10.23 5.19 -8.01
C LEU A 198 -9.89 6.55 -7.42
N VAL A 199 -10.91 7.36 -7.16
CA VAL A 199 -10.81 8.67 -6.50
C VAL A 199 -11.24 8.52 -5.05
N ILE A 200 -10.35 8.85 -4.13
CA ILE A 200 -10.56 8.74 -2.68
C ILE A 200 -10.27 10.05 -1.98
N SER A 201 -10.97 10.33 -0.88
CA SER A 201 -10.75 11.56 -0.12
C SER A 201 -9.33 11.63 0.45
N ALA A 202 -8.73 12.82 0.46
CA ALA A 202 -7.47 13.03 1.13
C ALA A 202 -7.62 13.01 2.66
N LEU A 203 -6.76 12.26 3.35
CA LEU A 203 -6.66 12.27 4.80
C LEU A 203 -5.71 13.38 5.27
N ASP A 204 -6.13 14.14 6.28
CA ASP A 204 -5.34 15.25 6.82
C ASP A 204 -4.28 14.76 7.83
N THR A 205 -3.17 14.25 7.30
CA THR A 205 -2.11 13.61 8.09
C THR A 205 -1.35 14.61 8.98
N ALA A 206 -1.18 14.30 10.27
CA ALA A 206 -0.40 15.14 11.17
C ALA A 206 1.11 15.01 10.95
N VAL A 207 1.83 16.14 11.09
CA VAL A 207 3.29 16.18 11.03
C VAL A 207 3.92 15.36 12.15
N ARG A 208 3.34 15.41 13.36
CA ARG A 208 3.81 14.66 14.53
C ARG A 208 3.11 13.29 14.57
N PRO A 209 3.87 12.18 14.59
CA PRO A 209 3.27 10.87 14.73
C PRO A 209 2.68 10.69 16.14
N ALA A 210 1.81 9.69 16.29
CA ALA A 210 1.46 9.18 17.61
C ALA A 210 2.73 8.69 18.35
N GLY A 211 2.77 8.86 19.67
CA GLY A 211 3.89 8.38 20.49
C GLY A 211 4.05 6.85 20.49
N GLY A 212 5.06 6.39 21.22
CA GLY A 212 5.36 4.96 21.42
C GLY A 212 6.34 4.37 20.38
N PRO A 213 6.85 3.15 20.64
CA PRO A 213 7.79 2.47 19.74
C PRO A 213 7.19 2.23 18.35
N LEU A 214 7.99 2.41 17.30
CA LEU A 214 7.55 2.17 15.93
C LEU A 214 7.09 0.72 15.73
N LEU A 215 7.77 -0.23 16.37
CA LEU A 215 7.49 -1.67 16.29
C LEU A 215 6.18 -2.08 16.96
N GLN A 216 5.61 -1.23 17.83
CA GLN A 216 4.35 -1.50 18.49
C GLN A 216 3.16 -1.09 17.57
N PRO A 217 2.32 -2.05 17.14
CA PRO A 217 1.12 -1.75 16.37
C PRO A 217 0.05 -1.06 17.23
N PRO A 218 -0.80 -0.19 16.66
CA PRO A 218 -1.89 0.45 17.39
C PRO A 218 -3.08 -0.51 17.56
N LEU A 219 -2.99 -1.39 18.56
CA LEU A 219 -3.91 -2.52 18.77
C LEU A 219 -5.39 -2.11 18.87
N ALA A 220 -5.74 -1.08 19.64
CA ALA A 220 -7.15 -0.73 19.85
C ALA A 220 -7.93 -0.41 18.56
N ALA A 221 -7.28 0.23 17.58
CA ALA A 221 -7.91 0.51 16.27
C ALA A 221 -7.97 -0.74 15.38
N LEU A 222 -7.02 -1.67 15.56
CA LEU A 222 -7.02 -2.95 14.87
C LEU A 222 -8.09 -3.89 15.45
N ASP A 223 -8.27 -3.90 16.77
CA ASP A 223 -9.33 -4.63 17.44
C ASP A 223 -10.71 -4.11 17.01
N GLU A 224 -10.87 -2.79 16.81
CA GLU A 224 -12.10 -2.24 16.23
C GLU A 224 -12.37 -2.77 14.81
N LEU A 225 -11.35 -2.87 13.94
CA LEU A 225 -11.50 -3.49 12.62
C LEU A 225 -11.96 -4.95 12.75
N TYR A 226 -11.32 -5.70 13.65
CA TYR A 226 -11.66 -7.10 13.86
C TYR A 226 -13.09 -7.30 14.38
N ASP A 227 -13.52 -6.47 15.32
CA ASP A 227 -14.84 -6.56 15.91
C ASP A 227 -15.96 -6.17 14.93
N ARG A 228 -15.69 -5.27 13.97
CA ARG A 228 -16.65 -4.88 12.92
C ARG A 228 -16.88 -5.94 11.86
N PHE A 229 -15.92 -6.84 11.68
CA PHE A 229 -15.95 -7.91 10.70
C PHE A 229 -15.86 -9.29 11.37
N ASP A 230 -16.30 -9.43 12.62
CA ASP A 230 -16.23 -10.71 13.33
C ASP A 230 -17.21 -11.72 12.69
N GLU A 231 -16.65 -12.78 12.10
CA GLU A 231 -17.40 -13.86 11.45
C GLU A 231 -17.51 -15.10 12.35
N GLY A 232 -17.05 -15.01 13.61
CA GLY A 232 -17.09 -16.09 14.58
C GLY A 232 -15.90 -17.06 14.45
N SER A 233 -16.07 -18.29 14.91
CA SER A 233 -15.01 -19.31 14.86
C SER A 233 -15.41 -20.50 14.00
N ALA A 234 -14.44 -21.04 13.26
CA ALA A 234 -14.59 -22.25 12.46
C ALA A 234 -13.35 -23.12 12.58
N GLY A 235 -13.49 -24.43 12.29
CA GLY A 235 -12.33 -25.32 12.15
C GLY A 235 -11.47 -24.88 10.96
N LEU A 236 -10.16 -24.72 11.17
CA LEU A 236 -9.24 -24.22 10.16
C LEU A 236 -9.41 -24.91 8.81
N GLY A 237 -9.37 -26.25 8.79
CA GLY A 237 -9.45 -27.07 7.58
C GLY A 237 -10.79 -26.99 6.85
N GLN A 238 -11.83 -26.50 7.51
CA GLN A 238 -13.17 -26.31 6.94
C GLN A 238 -13.43 -24.85 6.53
N SER A 239 -12.52 -23.92 6.84
CA SER A 239 -12.67 -22.51 6.55
C SER A 239 -12.45 -22.20 5.06
N ALA A 240 -13.18 -21.22 4.54
CA ALA A 240 -12.96 -20.72 3.18
C ALA A 240 -11.53 -20.16 2.99
N TYR A 241 -10.98 -19.53 4.03
CA TYR A 241 -9.59 -19.08 4.08
C TYR A 241 -8.60 -20.22 3.81
N TRP A 242 -8.78 -21.38 4.45
CA TRP A 242 -7.87 -22.50 4.25
C TRP A 242 -7.98 -23.09 2.84
N GLN A 243 -9.21 -23.20 2.32
CA GLN A 243 -9.44 -23.63 0.94
C GLN A 243 -8.77 -22.67 -0.07
N GLU A 244 -8.84 -21.36 0.15
CA GLU A 244 -8.18 -20.37 -0.71
C GLU A 244 -6.66 -20.58 -0.77
N LEU A 245 -6.00 -20.88 0.37
CA LEU A 245 -4.56 -21.16 0.37
C LEU A 245 -4.21 -22.43 -0.43
N ILE A 246 -5.06 -23.46 -0.36
CA ILE A 246 -4.91 -24.68 -1.15
C ILE A 246 -5.08 -24.36 -2.64
N ASP A 247 -6.13 -23.62 -3.01
CA ASP A 247 -6.43 -23.26 -4.40
C ASP A 247 -5.33 -22.38 -5.02
N ILE A 248 -4.71 -21.49 -4.24
CA ILE A 248 -3.57 -20.68 -4.70
C ILE A 248 -2.37 -21.58 -5.02
N ALA A 249 -2.16 -22.68 -4.28
CA ALA A 249 -1.06 -23.59 -4.56
C ALA A 249 -1.16 -24.19 -5.98
N ASP A 250 -2.37 -24.38 -6.50
CA ASP A 250 -2.61 -24.87 -7.86
C ASP A 250 -2.32 -23.83 -8.95
N GLN A 251 -2.27 -22.55 -8.59
CA GLN A 251 -1.94 -21.44 -9.49
C GLN A 251 -0.43 -21.19 -9.61
N VAL A 252 0.40 -21.94 -8.87
CA VAL A 252 1.85 -21.77 -8.86
C VAL A 252 2.48 -22.55 -10.02
N ASP A 253 3.11 -21.83 -10.95
CA ASP A 253 3.75 -22.36 -12.16
C ASP A 253 5.01 -23.17 -11.83
N ASP A 254 5.84 -22.66 -10.93
CA ASP A 254 7.09 -23.30 -10.53
C ASP A 254 6.81 -24.55 -9.69
N ALA A 255 7.03 -25.72 -10.28
CA ALA A 255 6.73 -27.00 -9.66
C ALA A 255 7.45 -27.22 -8.32
N ARG A 256 8.67 -26.70 -8.15
CA ARG A 256 9.42 -26.85 -6.90
C ARG A 256 8.79 -26.00 -5.80
N LEU A 257 8.50 -24.73 -6.10
CA LEU A 257 7.86 -23.83 -5.14
C LEU A 257 6.45 -24.30 -4.78
N ARG A 258 5.68 -24.77 -5.76
CA ARG A 258 4.36 -25.37 -5.57
C ARG A 258 4.40 -26.56 -4.62
N THR A 259 5.28 -27.52 -4.85
CA THR A 259 5.40 -28.71 -3.99
C THR A 259 5.76 -28.35 -2.57
N ALA A 260 6.77 -27.49 -2.37
CA ALA A 260 7.18 -27.06 -1.03
C ALA A 260 6.06 -26.31 -0.29
N TYR A 261 5.27 -25.50 -1.00
CA TYR A 261 4.12 -24.81 -0.41
C TYR A 261 3.00 -25.78 -0.02
N LYS A 262 2.63 -26.71 -0.91
CA LYS A 262 1.64 -27.76 -0.62
C LYS A 262 2.04 -28.63 0.58
N GLU A 263 3.28 -29.10 0.61
CA GLU A 263 3.80 -29.88 1.74
C GLU A 263 3.75 -29.11 3.07
N ALA A 264 3.88 -27.78 3.04
CA ALA A 264 3.72 -26.95 4.24
C ALA A 264 2.26 -26.82 4.67
N LEU A 265 1.34 -26.62 3.73
CA LEU A 265 -0.09 -26.60 4.02
C LEU A 265 -0.56 -27.96 4.54
N ASP A 266 -0.19 -29.07 3.90
CA ASP A 266 -0.59 -30.42 4.30
C ASP A 266 -0.22 -30.73 5.76
N ARG A 267 0.99 -30.34 6.19
CA ARG A 267 1.44 -30.54 7.58
C ARG A 267 0.57 -29.76 8.57
N VAL A 268 0.29 -28.50 8.28
CA VAL A 268 -0.57 -27.67 9.14
C VAL A 268 -2.00 -28.20 9.14
N GLY A 269 -2.56 -28.57 7.99
CA GLY A 269 -3.91 -29.12 7.87
C GLY A 269 -4.09 -30.44 8.62
N GLN A 270 -3.09 -31.33 8.57
CA GLN A 270 -3.13 -32.61 9.30
C GLN A 270 -3.07 -32.44 10.82
N SER A 271 -2.31 -31.46 11.32
CA SER A 271 -2.12 -31.26 12.76
C SER A 271 -3.12 -30.29 13.40
N HIS A 272 -3.62 -29.31 12.64
CA HIS A 272 -4.42 -28.19 13.14
C HIS A 272 -5.71 -27.95 12.36
N GLY A 273 -6.11 -28.85 11.46
CA GLY A 273 -7.33 -28.68 10.65
C GLY A 273 -8.62 -28.54 11.47
N ASP A 274 -8.68 -29.18 12.64
CA ASP A 274 -9.84 -29.12 13.53
C ASP A 274 -9.76 -27.95 14.54
N ASP A 275 -8.62 -27.25 14.63
CA ASP A 275 -8.44 -26.13 15.55
C ASP A 275 -9.38 -24.99 15.19
N GLN A 276 -10.07 -24.46 16.20
CA GLN A 276 -10.98 -23.34 16.03
C GLN A 276 -10.21 -22.04 15.87
N VAL A 277 -10.39 -21.38 14.73
CA VAL A 277 -9.81 -20.06 14.44
C VAL A 277 -10.92 -19.01 14.40
N ARG A 278 -10.74 -17.88 15.07
CA ARG A 278 -11.62 -16.72 14.93
C ARG A 278 -11.36 -16.07 13.57
N LEU A 279 -12.40 -15.91 12.76
CA LEU A 279 -12.34 -15.32 11.43
C LEU A 279 -12.88 -13.90 11.46
N THR A 280 -12.18 -13.01 10.75
CA THR A 280 -12.49 -11.58 10.70
C THR A 280 -11.90 -10.93 9.44
N ALA A 281 -11.85 -9.59 9.40
CA ALA A 281 -11.13 -8.86 8.39
C ALA A 281 -9.68 -8.55 8.76
N TRP A 282 -8.87 -8.35 7.72
CA TRP A 282 -7.56 -7.70 7.83
C TRP A 282 -7.41 -6.66 6.72
N HIS A 283 -6.58 -5.66 6.98
CA HIS A 283 -6.09 -4.73 5.97
C HIS A 283 -5.18 -5.42 4.96
N GLY A 284 -4.38 -6.40 5.41
CA GLY A 284 -3.49 -7.18 4.56
C GLY A 284 -2.23 -6.46 4.10
N ASP A 285 -2.04 -5.21 4.51
CA ASP A 285 -0.78 -4.44 4.41
C ASP A 285 -0.64 -3.45 5.59
N PHE A 286 -1.05 -3.88 6.78
CA PHE A 286 -1.07 -3.04 7.96
C PHE A 286 0.35 -2.73 8.44
N ALA A 287 0.88 -1.57 8.06
CA ALA A 287 2.27 -1.22 8.31
C ALA A 287 2.44 0.29 8.62
N PRO A 288 3.52 0.73 9.28
CA PRO A 288 3.64 2.11 9.71
C PRO A 288 3.69 3.16 8.57
N TRP A 289 3.95 2.74 7.32
CA TRP A 289 3.88 3.65 6.17
C TRP A 289 2.47 3.84 5.62
N ASN A 290 1.52 3.01 6.06
CA ASN A 290 0.10 3.08 5.72
C ASN A 290 -0.74 3.76 6.82
N LEU A 291 -0.08 4.32 7.83
CA LEU A 291 -0.70 4.89 9.02
C LEU A 291 -0.38 6.36 9.24
N GLY A 292 -1.39 7.10 9.68
CA GLY A 292 -1.33 8.44 10.22
C GLY A 292 -2.14 8.55 11.51
N MET A 293 -2.09 9.70 12.17
CA MET A 293 -2.89 9.95 13.37
C MET A 293 -3.45 11.37 13.29
N ARG A 294 -4.74 11.53 13.54
CA ARG A 294 -5.37 12.84 13.60
C ARG A 294 -6.52 12.85 14.59
N ARG A 295 -6.51 13.84 15.50
CA ARG A 295 -7.59 14.03 16.51
C ARG A 295 -7.93 12.75 17.29
N GLY A 296 -6.92 11.97 17.65
CA GLY A 296 -7.10 10.71 18.40
C GLY A 296 -7.57 9.51 17.58
N ARG A 297 -7.76 9.65 16.26
CA ARG A 297 -8.10 8.55 15.35
C ARG A 297 -6.93 8.14 14.48
N LEU A 298 -6.78 6.83 14.30
CA LEU A 298 -5.82 6.22 13.39
C LEU A 298 -6.32 6.39 11.95
N GLN A 299 -5.57 7.16 11.17
CA GLN A 299 -5.79 7.28 9.74
C GLN A 299 -5.13 6.09 9.04
N LEU A 300 -5.88 5.32 8.27
CA LEU A 300 -5.42 4.08 7.63
C LEU A 300 -5.79 4.07 6.15
N TRP A 301 -4.82 3.84 5.27
CA TRP A 301 -4.98 3.86 3.82
C TRP A 301 -4.26 2.70 3.15
N ASP A 302 -4.51 2.51 1.85
CA ASP A 302 -3.98 1.42 1.01
C ASP A 302 -4.69 0.07 1.21
N TRP A 303 -6.02 0.08 1.07
CA TRP A 303 -6.90 -1.06 1.31
C TRP A 303 -6.94 -2.08 0.16
N GLU A 304 -5.95 -2.07 -0.74
CA GLU A 304 -5.91 -2.95 -1.92
C GLU A 304 -5.76 -4.45 -1.56
N ARG A 305 -5.39 -4.77 -0.31
CA ARG A 305 -5.22 -6.14 0.20
C ARG A 305 -6.25 -6.54 1.25
N PHE A 306 -7.31 -5.73 1.40
CA PHE A 306 -8.40 -6.01 2.32
C PHE A 306 -9.06 -7.34 1.99
N ALA A 307 -9.31 -8.15 3.00
CA ALA A 307 -10.14 -9.35 2.89
C ALA A 307 -10.85 -9.61 4.22
N THR A 308 -11.97 -10.32 4.16
CA THR A 308 -12.70 -10.85 5.32
C THR A 308 -12.56 -12.37 5.39
N GLY A 309 -13.13 -13.03 6.40
CA GLY A 309 -13.00 -14.47 6.59
C GLY A 309 -11.57 -14.96 6.90
N VAL A 310 -10.66 -14.10 7.33
CA VAL A 310 -9.26 -14.45 7.63
C VAL A 310 -9.01 -14.58 9.14
N PRO A 311 -8.01 -15.37 9.59
CA PRO A 311 -7.68 -15.48 11.01
C PRO A 311 -7.42 -14.13 11.71
N ALA A 312 -8.06 -13.91 12.86
CA ALA A 312 -7.86 -12.70 13.65
C ALA A 312 -6.42 -12.60 14.15
N GLY A 313 -5.72 -11.51 13.80
CA GLY A 313 -4.36 -11.22 14.25
C GLY A 313 -3.31 -11.13 13.15
N LEU A 314 -3.61 -11.51 11.91
CA LEU A 314 -2.61 -11.50 10.83
C LEU A 314 -2.00 -10.12 10.57
N ASP A 315 -2.77 -9.02 10.65
CA ASP A 315 -2.24 -7.65 10.47
C ASP A 315 -1.24 -7.25 11.56
N ARG A 316 -1.38 -7.81 12.76
CA ARG A 316 -0.44 -7.55 13.85
C ARG A 316 0.92 -8.15 13.53
N ILE A 317 0.93 -9.38 13.02
CA ILE A 317 2.12 -10.09 12.57
C ILE A 317 2.74 -9.35 11.39
N HIS A 318 1.90 -8.96 10.42
CA HIS A 318 2.30 -8.14 9.28
C HIS A 318 3.06 -6.89 9.71
N TYR A 319 2.49 -6.13 10.64
CA TYR A 319 3.06 -4.88 11.11
C TYR A 319 4.46 -5.06 11.70
N VAL A 320 4.63 -6.04 12.60
CA VAL A 320 5.91 -6.27 13.28
C VAL A 320 6.94 -6.78 12.28
N LEU A 321 6.59 -7.80 11.48
CA LEU A 321 7.52 -8.41 10.52
C LEU A 321 7.96 -7.40 9.46
N HIS A 322 7.03 -6.69 8.83
CA HIS A 322 7.36 -5.72 7.78
C HIS A 322 8.08 -4.48 8.33
N THR A 323 7.86 -4.12 9.60
CA THR A 323 8.67 -3.08 10.25
C THR A 323 10.11 -3.55 10.44
N SER A 324 10.31 -4.78 10.90
CA SER A 324 11.63 -5.39 11.10
C SER A 324 12.39 -5.58 9.78
N THR A 325 11.73 -6.14 8.76
CA THR A 325 12.37 -6.39 7.45
C THR A 325 12.66 -5.12 6.68
N ARG A 326 11.88 -4.05 6.88
CA ARG A 326 12.23 -2.75 6.33
C ARG A 326 13.50 -2.15 6.97
N ALA A 327 13.78 -2.48 8.23
CA ALA A 327 14.96 -1.99 8.94
C ALA A 327 16.21 -2.83 8.66
N ALA A 328 16.07 -4.16 8.60
CA ALA A 328 17.19 -5.10 8.54
C ALA A 328 17.30 -5.89 7.22
N GLY A 329 16.34 -5.75 6.31
CA GLY A 329 16.19 -6.59 5.12
C GLY A 329 15.35 -7.84 5.39
N PHE A 330 14.96 -8.53 4.32
CA PHE A 330 14.29 -9.83 4.41
C PHE A 330 15.34 -10.94 4.55
N SER A 331 15.31 -11.66 5.68
CA SER A 331 16.11 -12.86 5.93
C SER A 331 15.35 -13.79 6.89
N ALA A 332 15.73 -15.08 6.92
CA ALA A 332 15.15 -16.05 7.85
C ALA A 332 15.34 -15.61 9.33
N GLU A 333 16.52 -15.08 9.68
CA GLU A 333 16.80 -14.58 11.03
C GLU A 333 15.88 -13.42 11.44
N VAL A 334 15.61 -12.48 10.52
CA VAL A 334 14.72 -11.35 10.78
C VAL A 334 13.27 -11.84 10.93
N ILE A 335 12.86 -12.82 10.13
CA ILE A 335 11.53 -13.44 10.26
C ILE A 335 11.41 -14.13 11.63
N ASP A 336 12.37 -14.97 12.01
CA ASP A 336 12.37 -15.68 13.31
C ASP A 336 12.34 -14.69 14.49
N THR A 337 13.17 -13.63 14.42
CA THR A 337 13.21 -12.59 15.45
C THR A 337 11.90 -11.81 15.53
N ALA A 338 11.28 -11.52 14.38
CA ALA A 338 9.98 -10.85 14.35
C ALA A 338 8.88 -11.73 14.94
N LEU A 339 8.82 -13.01 14.54
CA LEU A 339 7.83 -13.98 15.04
C LEU A 339 7.93 -14.24 16.54
N ALA A 340 9.14 -14.18 17.11
CA ALA A 340 9.39 -14.27 18.54
C ALA A 340 9.19 -12.94 19.30
N SER A 341 8.81 -11.86 18.60
CA SER A 341 8.73 -10.52 19.22
C SER A 341 7.53 -10.42 20.18
N PRO A 342 7.70 -9.83 21.38
CA PRO A 342 6.59 -9.59 22.29
C PRO A 342 5.52 -8.67 21.70
N PHE A 343 5.88 -7.84 20.71
CA PHE A 343 4.92 -6.96 20.04
C PHE A 343 3.93 -7.71 19.14
N MET A 344 4.21 -8.97 18.78
CA MET A 344 3.26 -9.82 18.06
C MET A 344 2.20 -10.46 18.96
N HIS A 345 2.46 -10.61 20.25
CA HIS A 345 1.61 -11.41 21.14
C HIS A 345 0.38 -10.65 21.63
N HIS A 346 -0.81 -11.11 21.25
CA HIS A 346 -2.05 -10.59 21.84
C HIS A 346 -2.27 -11.17 23.23
N PRO A 347 -2.49 -10.35 24.27
CA PRO A 347 -2.67 -10.85 25.64
C PRO A 347 -3.81 -11.86 25.78
N ALA A 348 -4.85 -11.72 24.95
CA ALA A 348 -5.98 -12.66 24.92
C ALA A 348 -5.76 -13.91 24.04
N CYS A 349 -4.63 -14.03 23.35
CA CYS A 349 -4.30 -15.18 22.51
C CYS A 349 -3.27 -16.07 23.23
N PRO A 350 -3.56 -17.35 23.53
CA PRO A 350 -2.61 -18.23 24.22
C PRO A 350 -1.42 -18.60 23.33
N PRO A 351 -0.25 -18.98 23.89
CA PRO A 351 0.96 -19.24 23.10
C PRO A 351 0.81 -20.22 21.92
N PRO A 352 0.14 -21.38 22.07
CA PRO A 352 -0.05 -22.30 20.93
C PRO A 352 -0.83 -21.67 19.76
N ALA A 353 -1.85 -20.86 20.07
CA ALA A 353 -2.61 -20.15 19.05
C ALA A 353 -1.78 -19.05 18.37
N GLN A 354 -0.85 -18.42 19.08
CA GLN A 354 0.07 -17.44 18.51
C GLN A 354 1.07 -18.09 17.54
N GLU A 355 1.59 -19.28 17.88
CA GLU A 355 2.46 -20.04 16.99
C GLU A 355 1.73 -20.45 15.70
N LEU A 356 0.50 -20.97 15.81
CA LEU A 356 -0.35 -21.27 14.67
C LEU A 356 -0.60 -20.01 13.82
N LEU A 357 -0.98 -18.89 14.43
CA LEU A 357 -1.18 -17.62 13.70
C LEU A 357 0.08 -17.15 12.96
N GLY A 358 1.27 -17.33 13.54
CA GLY A 358 2.54 -17.05 12.87
C GLY A 358 2.72 -17.88 11.60
N VAL A 359 2.41 -19.17 11.66
CA VAL A 359 2.46 -20.07 10.50
C VAL A 359 1.39 -19.73 9.47
N LEU A 360 0.16 -19.41 9.90
CA LEU A 360 -0.93 -18.99 9.00
C LEU A 360 -0.61 -17.66 8.29
N TYR A 361 0.02 -16.72 8.99
CA TYR A 361 0.54 -15.49 8.37
C TYR A 361 1.59 -15.79 7.30
N LEU A 362 2.58 -16.64 7.61
CA LEU A 362 3.59 -17.04 6.64
C LEU A 362 2.93 -17.72 5.43
N ALA A 363 1.96 -18.61 5.65
CA ALA A 363 1.22 -19.27 4.57
C ALA A 363 0.50 -18.25 3.66
N SER A 364 -0.15 -17.24 4.25
CA SER A 364 -0.83 -16.16 3.53
C SER A 364 0.11 -15.28 2.71
N ILE A 365 1.23 -14.85 3.29
CA ILE A 365 2.20 -14.00 2.58
C ILE A 365 2.96 -14.80 1.53
N THR A 366 3.32 -16.06 1.81
CA THR A 366 3.91 -16.94 0.80
C THR A 366 2.97 -17.13 -0.38
N ALA A 367 1.67 -17.37 -0.17
CA ALA A 367 0.68 -17.46 -1.25
C ALA A 367 0.73 -16.24 -2.18
N ARG A 368 0.68 -15.04 -1.58
CA ARG A 368 0.71 -13.76 -2.30
C ARG A 368 2.02 -13.54 -3.07
N TYR A 369 3.15 -13.90 -2.46
CA TYR A 369 4.46 -13.75 -3.08
C TYR A 369 4.69 -14.76 -4.20
N LEU A 370 4.21 -16.00 -4.06
CA LEU A 370 4.27 -17.00 -5.11
C LEU A 370 3.55 -16.51 -6.37
N VAL A 371 2.28 -16.09 -6.24
CA VAL A 371 1.50 -15.52 -7.35
C VAL A 371 2.15 -14.26 -7.91
N GLY A 372 2.63 -13.35 -7.05
CA GLY A 372 3.27 -12.11 -7.48
C GLY A 372 4.64 -12.29 -8.14
N SER A 373 5.33 -13.40 -7.88
CA SER A 373 6.69 -13.69 -8.38
C SER A 373 6.72 -14.39 -9.73
N GLN A 374 5.54 -14.71 -10.29
CA GLN A 374 5.42 -15.37 -11.59
C GLN A 374 5.69 -14.38 -12.74
N GLY A 375 6.27 -14.89 -13.83
CA GLY A 375 6.65 -14.10 -15.00
C GLY A 375 7.80 -13.10 -14.79
N ASP A 376 8.18 -12.41 -15.86
CA ASP A 376 9.38 -11.56 -15.93
C ASP A 376 9.35 -10.39 -14.92
N GLN A 377 8.17 -9.88 -14.58
CA GLN A 377 8.04 -8.77 -13.63
C GLN A 377 8.17 -9.23 -12.16
N GLY A 378 8.00 -10.52 -11.90
CA GLY A 378 8.06 -11.13 -10.57
C GLY A 378 9.48 -11.49 -10.12
N GLU A 379 10.47 -11.48 -11.02
CA GLU A 379 11.87 -11.84 -10.71
C GLU A 379 12.44 -11.03 -9.53
N VAL A 380 12.07 -9.75 -9.43
CA VAL A 380 12.56 -8.84 -8.39
C VAL A 380 12.17 -9.30 -6.98
N ILE A 381 11.03 -9.98 -6.83
CA ILE A 381 10.54 -10.46 -5.53
C ILE A 381 10.80 -11.94 -5.28
N ARG A 382 11.37 -12.66 -6.25
CA ARG A 382 11.66 -14.10 -6.14
C ARG A 382 12.57 -14.44 -4.95
N PRO A 383 13.68 -13.74 -4.68
CA PRO A 383 14.52 -14.05 -3.51
C PRO A 383 13.77 -13.90 -2.18
N THR A 384 12.91 -12.88 -2.07
CA THR A 384 12.04 -12.70 -0.90
C THR A 384 11.01 -13.82 -0.80
N THR A 385 10.43 -14.23 -1.93
CA THR A 385 9.46 -15.33 -1.99
C THR A 385 10.05 -16.63 -1.47
N GLU A 386 11.25 -16.98 -1.91
CA GLU A 386 11.98 -18.16 -1.44
C GLU A 386 12.29 -18.09 0.06
N THR A 387 12.74 -16.93 0.55
CA THR A 387 13.02 -16.71 1.98
C THR A 387 11.78 -16.95 2.85
N VAL A 388 10.61 -16.42 2.43
CA VAL A 388 9.37 -16.60 3.21
C VAL A 388 8.86 -18.04 3.11
N LEU A 389 8.98 -18.69 1.96
CA LEU A 389 8.61 -20.12 1.79
C LEU A 389 9.50 -21.04 2.65
N GLU A 390 10.79 -20.76 2.77
CA GLU A 390 11.70 -21.50 3.64
C GLU A 390 11.32 -21.31 5.13
N ALA A 391 11.00 -20.07 5.53
CA ALA A 391 10.48 -19.79 6.86
C ALA A 391 9.17 -20.55 7.12
N LEU A 392 8.20 -20.50 6.18
CA LEU A 392 6.96 -21.26 6.28
C LEU A 392 7.24 -22.74 6.47
N THR A 393 8.14 -23.32 5.65
CA THR A 393 8.52 -24.73 5.72
C THR A 393 9.08 -25.09 7.09
N THR A 394 9.99 -24.26 7.62
CA THR A 394 10.63 -24.47 8.92
C THR A 394 9.63 -24.37 10.07
N HIS A 395 8.82 -23.31 10.11
CA HIS A 395 7.87 -23.07 11.21
C HIS A 395 6.72 -24.07 11.20
N SER A 396 6.20 -24.45 10.03
CA SER A 396 5.19 -25.51 9.95
C SER A 396 5.72 -26.88 10.42
N ARG A 397 7.03 -27.17 10.26
CA ARG A 397 7.65 -28.42 10.78
C ARG A 397 7.75 -28.37 12.30
N ARG A 398 8.16 -27.23 12.86
CA ARG A 398 8.22 -27.01 14.31
C ARG A 398 6.84 -27.14 14.95
N LEU A 399 5.83 -26.52 14.34
CA LEU A 399 4.45 -26.54 14.80
C LEU A 399 3.87 -27.97 14.82
N SER A 400 4.17 -28.77 13.80
CA SER A 400 3.66 -30.16 13.67
C SER A 400 4.52 -31.20 14.40
N ALA A 401 5.60 -30.79 15.06
CA ALA A 401 6.48 -31.72 15.76
C ALA A 401 5.79 -32.25 17.03
N PRO A 402 5.86 -33.56 17.32
CA PRO A 402 5.29 -34.11 18.54
C PRO A 402 5.95 -33.46 19.76
N THR A 403 5.13 -32.99 20.72
CA THR A 403 5.63 -32.42 21.97
C THR A 403 6.55 -33.44 22.66
N PRO A 404 7.78 -33.07 23.07
CA PRO A 404 8.69 -34.01 23.70
C PRO A 404 8.03 -34.68 24.91
N LYS A 405 7.96 -36.01 24.91
CA LYS A 405 7.52 -36.80 26.07
C LYS A 405 8.51 -36.54 27.21
N GLY A 406 8.18 -35.63 28.14
CA GLY A 406 9.00 -35.39 29.32
C GLY A 406 8.89 -34.03 30.01
N ALA A 407 8.25 -33.02 29.42
CA ALA A 407 8.05 -31.74 30.11
C ALA A 407 6.73 -31.75 30.89
N THR A 408 6.69 -32.47 32.01
CA THR A 408 5.69 -32.23 33.06
C THR A 408 5.95 -30.88 33.73
N ARG A 409 4.86 -30.17 34.01
CA ARG A 409 4.71 -28.81 34.56
C ARG A 409 5.67 -28.42 35.68
#